data_AF-C5K4K7-F1
#
_entry.id   AF-C5K4K7-F1
#
_cell.length_a   1.000
_cell.length_b   1.000
_cell.length_c   1.000
_cell.angle_alpha   90.00
_cell.angle_beta   90.00
_cell.angle_gamma   90.00
#
_symmetry.space_group_name_H-M   'P 1'
#
loop_
_entity.id
_entity.type
_entity.pdbx_description
1 polymer ?
#
loop_
_entity_poly.entity_id
_entity_poly.type
_entity_poly.pdbx_seq_one_letter_code
_entity_poly.pdbx_strand_id
1 'polypeptide(L)'
;RMLPSTMFPFNRTDRLLLCGVLITNVSFIVASVFLYWLGLAVLKGKHAAMIAYYGALIFAMPMSNIFMSAVYTESFYSMLTFGGLLLLYEGSHLNAFRQAALLLMSAVLLSTATSVRSNGTLNAPFLISYGIHGRCLFMTIPLALLVLLPMGLHLNYARSLYCSDSLDSRPWCEGRGNIYSFIQKEYWHVGLLEYYTPNNIPNFLLAIPSMSIAIIAVVQGLRTY
;
A
#
# COMPACT_ATOMS: atom_id res chain seq x y z
N ARG A 1 10.21 -32.12 -34.04
CA ARG A 1 9.54 -32.74 -32.88
C ARG A 1 9.04 -31.62 -31.97
N MET A 2 7.80 -31.18 -32.19
CA MET A 2 7.14 -30.19 -31.33
C MET A 2 6.64 -30.92 -30.09
N LEU A 3 6.91 -30.35 -28.91
CA LEU A 3 6.47 -30.91 -27.62
C LEU A 3 4.93 -30.98 -27.59
N PRO A 4 4.35 -32.08 -27.06
CA PRO A 4 2.90 -32.27 -27.04
C PRO A 4 2.24 -31.23 -26.13
N SER A 5 1.11 -30.70 -26.61
CA SER A 5 0.26 -29.68 -25.97
C SER A 5 -0.44 -30.15 -24.67
N THR A 6 -0.01 -31.25 -24.07
CA THR A 6 -0.71 -31.93 -22.98
C THR A 6 0.03 -31.93 -21.65
N MET A 7 1.06 -31.10 -21.48
CA MET A 7 1.77 -31.06 -20.19
C MET A 7 1.03 -30.22 -19.12
N PHE A 8 0.07 -29.37 -19.53
CA PHE A 8 -0.86 -28.69 -18.60
C PHE A 8 -2.21 -28.37 -19.29
N PRO A 9 -3.36 -28.90 -18.83
CA PRO A 9 -4.67 -28.69 -19.44
C PRO A 9 -5.31 -27.37 -18.98
N PHE A 10 -4.58 -26.25 -19.06
CA PHE A 10 -5.06 -24.96 -18.57
C PHE A 10 -5.59 -24.09 -19.70
N ASN A 11 -6.83 -23.62 -19.57
CA ASN A 11 -7.41 -22.59 -20.44
C ASN A 11 -6.71 -21.23 -20.24
N ARG A 12 -6.95 -20.26 -21.14
CA ARG A 12 -6.34 -18.93 -21.04
C ARG A 12 -6.64 -18.26 -19.70
N THR A 13 -7.87 -18.40 -19.20
CA THR A 13 -8.30 -17.88 -17.90
C THR A 13 -7.54 -18.53 -16.77
N ASP A 14 -7.39 -19.85 -16.78
CA ASP A 14 -6.65 -20.60 -15.75
C ASP A 14 -5.18 -20.16 -15.69
N ARG A 15 -4.55 -19.93 -16.86
CA ARG A 15 -3.18 -19.40 -16.93
C ARG A 15 -3.07 -18.00 -16.34
N LEU A 16 -4.03 -17.11 -16.62
CA LEU A 16 -4.04 -15.75 -16.05
C LEU A 16 -4.25 -15.78 -14.52
N LEU A 17 -5.13 -16.65 -14.04
CA LEU A 17 -5.35 -16.85 -12.59
C LEU A 17 -4.10 -17.41 -11.93
N LEU A 18 -3.45 -18.41 -12.53
CA LEU A 18 -2.22 -18.98 -12.00
C LEU A 18 -1.09 -17.93 -11.93
N CYS A 19 -0.92 -17.12 -12.98
CA CYS A 19 0.01 -15.99 -12.97
C CYS A 19 -0.32 -14.99 -11.85
N GLY A 20 -1.59 -14.65 -11.67
CA GLY A 20 -2.03 -13.75 -10.59
C GLY A 20 -1.70 -14.30 -9.21
N VAL A 21 -2.00 -15.58 -8.95
CA VAL A 21 -1.68 -16.27 -7.69
C VAL A 21 -0.18 -16.26 -7.45
N LEU A 22 0.62 -16.59 -8.47
CA LEU A 22 2.08 -16.58 -8.35
C LEU A 22 2.62 -15.19 -8.03
N ILE A 23 2.15 -14.15 -8.75
CA ILE A 23 2.57 -12.77 -8.50
C ILE A 23 2.21 -12.35 -7.07
N THR A 24 0.98 -12.61 -6.61
CA THR A 24 0.56 -12.22 -5.26
C THR A 24 1.38 -12.93 -4.19
N ASN A 25 1.61 -14.25 -4.32
CA ASN A 25 2.38 -15.02 -3.33
C ASN A 25 3.87 -14.63 -3.29
N VAL A 26 4.51 -14.44 -4.46
CA VAL A 26 5.89 -13.95 -4.52
C VAL A 26 5.97 -12.55 -3.88
N SER A 27 5.03 -11.67 -4.22
CA SER A 27 4.99 -10.32 -3.68
C SER A 27 4.78 -10.33 -2.15
N PHE A 28 3.98 -11.25 -1.62
CA PHE A 28 3.76 -11.41 -0.20
C PHE A 28 5.05 -11.77 0.56
N ILE A 29 5.79 -12.74 0.04
CA ILE A 29 7.08 -13.16 0.62
C ILE A 29 8.06 -11.99 0.60
N VAL A 30 8.19 -11.32 -0.55
CA VAL A 30 9.11 -10.17 -0.69
C VAL A 30 8.68 -9.01 0.21
N ALA A 31 7.37 -8.74 0.34
CA ALA A 31 6.85 -7.73 1.25
C ALA A 31 7.22 -8.01 2.71
N SER A 32 7.10 -9.27 3.18
CA SER A 32 7.48 -9.66 4.53
C SER A 32 8.98 -9.42 4.79
N VAL A 33 9.83 -9.77 3.81
CA VAL A 33 11.29 -9.52 3.90
C VAL A 33 11.60 -8.02 3.92
N PHE A 34 10.97 -7.23 3.04
CA PHE A 34 11.16 -5.77 3.04
C PHE A 34 10.66 -5.12 4.32
N LEU A 35 9.57 -5.60 4.91
CA LEU A 35 9.07 -5.12 6.20
C LEU A 35 10.07 -5.40 7.33
N TYR A 36 10.69 -6.59 7.33
CA TYR A 36 11.74 -6.92 8.29
C TYR A 36 12.95 -5.98 8.16
N TRP A 37 13.46 -5.80 6.94
CA TRP A 37 14.61 -4.90 6.69
C TRP A 37 14.28 -3.44 6.99
N LEU A 38 13.10 -2.97 6.62
CA LEU A 38 12.63 -1.63 6.96
C LEU A 38 12.51 -1.46 8.48
N GLY A 39 12.03 -2.49 9.19
CA GLY A 39 11.98 -2.50 10.65
C GLY A 39 13.37 -2.40 11.28
N LEU A 40 14.36 -3.15 10.78
CA LEU A 40 15.74 -3.06 11.24
C LEU A 40 16.38 -1.69 10.96
N ALA A 41 16.06 -1.11 9.81
CA ALA A 41 16.54 0.20 9.40
C ALA A 41 15.98 1.30 10.31
N VAL A 42 14.67 1.31 10.55
CA VAL A 42 13.97 2.42 11.24
C VAL A 42 14.03 2.29 12.76
N LEU A 43 13.87 1.08 13.32
CA LEU A 43 13.82 0.87 14.76
C LEU A 43 15.23 0.92 15.36
N LYS A 44 15.39 1.66 16.46
CA LYS A 44 16.65 1.78 17.20
C LYS A 44 16.52 1.12 18.58
N GLY A 45 17.63 0.55 19.08
CA GLY A 45 17.72 0.00 20.44
C GLY A 45 17.92 -1.52 20.51
N LYS A 46 18.03 -2.04 21.74
CA LYS A 46 18.42 -3.44 22.01
C LYS A 46 17.38 -4.48 21.54
N HIS A 47 16.11 -4.10 21.46
CA HIS A 47 15.01 -4.98 21.05
C HIS A 47 14.52 -4.73 19.61
N ALA A 48 15.15 -3.81 18.86
CA ALA A 48 14.70 -3.44 17.52
C ALA A 48 14.62 -4.63 16.56
N ALA A 49 15.63 -5.50 16.56
CA ALA A 49 15.66 -6.69 15.72
C ALA A 49 14.55 -7.69 16.07
N MET A 50 14.24 -7.83 17.35
CA MET A 50 13.17 -8.68 17.83
C MET A 50 11.80 -8.14 17.43
N ILE A 51 11.58 -6.83 17.58
CA ILE A 51 10.32 -6.17 17.17
C ILE A 51 10.14 -6.26 15.65
N ALA A 52 11.18 -6.00 14.86
CA ALA A 52 11.14 -6.13 13.40
C ALA A 52 10.81 -7.57 12.97
N TYR A 53 11.42 -8.56 13.61
CA TYR A 53 11.17 -9.98 13.34
C TYR A 53 9.72 -10.38 13.65
N TYR A 54 9.23 -10.06 14.86
CA TYR A 54 7.84 -10.36 15.21
C TYR A 54 6.84 -9.57 14.37
N GLY A 55 7.15 -8.33 13.99
CA GLY A 55 6.33 -7.55 13.06
C GLY A 55 6.20 -8.21 11.69
N ALA A 56 7.31 -8.70 11.13
CA ALA A 56 7.30 -9.43 9.87
C ALA A 56 6.56 -10.79 9.97
N LEU A 57 6.68 -11.49 11.10
CA LEU A 57 5.92 -12.71 11.37
C LEU A 57 4.43 -12.47 11.51
N ILE A 58 4.02 -11.43 12.25
CA ILE A 58 2.60 -11.06 12.38
C ILE A 58 2.03 -10.64 11.03
N PHE A 59 2.80 -9.91 10.22
CA PHE A 59 2.44 -9.59 8.83
C PHE A 59 2.31 -10.86 7.96
N ALA A 60 3.15 -11.87 8.20
CA ALA A 60 3.08 -13.15 7.51
C ALA A 60 1.97 -14.08 8.02
N MET A 61 1.45 -13.84 9.23
CA MET A 61 0.37 -14.60 9.88
C MET A 61 -0.94 -13.79 10.05
N PRO A 62 -1.46 -13.05 9.05
CA PRO A 62 -2.72 -12.37 9.26
C PRO A 62 -3.85 -13.41 9.33
N MET A 63 -4.79 -13.21 10.25
CA MET A 63 -6.09 -13.93 10.30
C MET A 63 -6.91 -13.79 9.00
N SER A 64 -6.46 -12.92 8.09
CA SER A 64 -7.03 -12.61 6.77
C SER A 64 -6.23 -13.22 5.60
N ASN A 65 -5.51 -14.32 5.83
CA ASN A 65 -4.52 -14.91 4.91
C ASN A 65 -5.07 -15.23 3.49
N ILE A 66 -6.39 -15.34 3.32
CA ILE A 66 -7.00 -15.53 1.99
C ILE A 66 -6.66 -14.37 1.05
N PHE A 67 -6.68 -13.11 1.52
CA PHE A 67 -6.37 -11.96 0.65
C PHE A 67 -4.90 -11.84 0.28
N MET A 68 -4.01 -12.51 1.01
CA MET A 68 -2.56 -12.49 0.76
C MET A 68 -2.11 -13.63 -0.16
N SER A 69 -2.96 -14.66 -0.35
CA SER A 69 -2.69 -15.82 -1.21
C SER A 69 -3.64 -15.93 -2.42
N ALA A 70 -4.80 -15.25 -2.40
CA ALA A 70 -5.71 -15.15 -3.55
C ALA A 70 -5.23 -14.07 -4.54
N VAL A 71 -5.78 -14.06 -5.75
CA VAL A 71 -5.49 -13.02 -6.76
C VAL A 71 -6.02 -11.67 -6.27
N TYR A 72 -5.19 -10.97 -5.49
CA TYR A 72 -5.54 -9.69 -4.88
C TYR A 72 -4.33 -8.77 -4.83
N THR A 73 -4.60 -7.47 -4.72
CA THR A 73 -3.59 -6.42 -4.90
C THR A 73 -2.83 -6.03 -3.64
N GLU A 74 -3.24 -6.49 -2.45
CA GLU A 74 -2.63 -6.09 -1.18
C GLU A 74 -1.16 -6.50 -1.09
N SER A 75 -0.82 -7.76 -1.38
CA SER A 75 0.58 -8.22 -1.28
C SER A 75 1.51 -7.45 -2.22
N PHE A 76 1.05 -7.16 -3.44
CA PHE A 76 1.82 -6.37 -4.42
C PHE A 76 1.95 -4.91 -3.98
N TYR A 77 0.87 -4.31 -3.46
CA TYR A 77 0.88 -2.97 -2.88
C TYR A 77 1.84 -2.85 -1.68
N SER A 78 1.80 -3.81 -0.75
CA SER A 78 2.68 -3.86 0.41
C SER A 78 4.14 -4.00 0.01
N MET A 79 4.45 -4.86 -0.98
CA MET A 79 5.81 -5.01 -1.50
C MET A 79 6.37 -3.69 -2.04
N LEU A 80 5.60 -2.99 -2.89
CA LEU A 80 6.00 -1.71 -3.47
C LEU A 80 6.15 -0.62 -2.40
N THR A 81 5.23 -0.59 -1.42
CA THR A 81 5.25 0.40 -0.34
C THR A 81 6.45 0.20 0.58
N PHE A 82 6.66 -1.02 1.10
CA PHE A 82 7.79 -1.30 2.00
C PHE A 82 9.14 -1.17 1.27
N GLY A 83 9.22 -1.63 0.02
CA GLY A 83 10.41 -1.45 -0.81
C GLY A 83 10.71 0.04 -1.07
N GLY A 84 9.69 0.82 -1.44
CA GLY A 84 9.83 2.27 -1.63
C GLY A 84 10.32 2.99 -0.38
N LEU A 85 9.76 2.67 0.79
CA LEU A 85 10.18 3.25 2.07
C LEU A 85 11.59 2.81 2.50
N LEU A 86 11.97 1.56 2.23
CA LEU A 86 13.32 1.06 2.51
C LEU A 86 14.38 1.81 1.70
N LEU A 87 14.15 2.00 0.39
CA LEU A 87 15.06 2.77 -0.47
C LEU A 87 15.17 4.25 -0.02
N LEU A 88 14.06 4.82 0.44
CA LEU A 88 14.04 6.19 0.97
C LEU A 88 14.94 6.31 2.21
N TYR A 89 14.87 5.32 3.11
CA TYR A 89 15.69 5.29 4.32
C TYR A 89 17.18 5.06 4.02
N GLU A 90 17.51 4.02 3.26
CA GLU A 90 18.90 3.67 2.89
C GLU A 90 19.60 4.81 2.14
N GLY A 91 18.87 5.50 1.25
CA GLY A 91 19.40 6.64 0.50
C GLY A 91 19.84 7.80 1.39
N SER A 92 19.33 7.92 2.62
CA SER A 92 19.68 9.00 3.54
C SER A 92 21.13 8.98 4.02
N HIS A 93 21.79 7.84 3.97
CA HIS A 93 23.17 7.67 4.47
C HIS A 93 24.23 7.70 3.35
N LEU A 94 23.82 7.90 2.10
CA LEU A 94 24.69 7.78 0.92
C LEU A 94 25.06 9.14 0.32
N ASN A 95 26.01 9.11 -0.62
CA ASN A 95 26.45 10.28 -1.40
C ASN A 95 25.29 10.89 -2.21
N ALA A 96 25.34 12.20 -2.46
CA ALA A 96 24.29 12.97 -3.12
C ALA A 96 23.74 12.35 -4.43
N PHE A 97 24.62 11.82 -5.29
CA PHE A 97 24.21 11.19 -6.54
C PHE A 97 23.41 9.90 -6.33
N ARG A 98 23.90 8.98 -5.47
CA ARG A 98 23.21 7.73 -5.15
C ARG A 98 21.91 8.00 -4.40
N GLN A 99 21.93 8.98 -3.51
CA GLN A 99 20.75 9.44 -2.80
C GLN A 99 19.66 9.92 -3.76
N ALA A 100 20.00 10.77 -4.74
CA ALA A 100 19.04 11.26 -5.72
C ALA A 100 18.43 10.12 -6.57
N ALA A 101 19.26 9.15 -6.98
CA ALA A 101 18.81 7.97 -7.71
C ALA A 101 17.84 7.09 -6.89
N LEU A 102 18.17 6.82 -5.63
CA LEU A 102 17.32 6.03 -4.73
C LEU A 102 16.03 6.75 -4.36
N LEU A 103 16.09 8.08 -4.19
CA LEU A 103 14.91 8.91 -3.93
C LEU A 103 13.94 8.87 -5.12
N LEU A 104 14.45 8.97 -6.35
CA LEU A 104 13.64 8.84 -7.56
C LEU A 104 13.04 7.43 -7.67
N MET A 105 13.85 6.39 -7.45
CA MET A 105 13.38 4.99 -7.50
C MET A 105 12.31 4.73 -6.43
N SER A 106 12.48 5.25 -5.22
CA SER A 106 11.47 5.21 -4.15
C SER A 106 10.17 5.87 -4.60
N ALA A 107 10.22 7.09 -5.14
CA ALA A 107 9.04 7.80 -5.62
C ALA A 107 8.30 7.05 -6.74
N VAL A 108 9.03 6.41 -7.65
CA VAL A 108 8.45 5.55 -8.69
C VAL A 108 7.73 4.35 -8.06
N LEU A 109 8.37 3.64 -7.12
CA LEU A 109 7.75 2.51 -6.43
C LEU A 109 6.48 2.94 -5.66
N LEU A 110 6.54 4.04 -4.92
CA LEU A 110 5.39 4.57 -4.19
C LEU A 110 4.26 5.04 -5.13
N SER A 111 4.59 5.62 -6.28
CA SER A 111 3.61 5.99 -7.31
C SER A 111 2.97 4.75 -7.94
N THR A 112 3.75 3.71 -8.24
CA THR A 112 3.19 2.43 -8.70
C THR A 112 2.30 1.79 -7.64
N ALA A 113 2.62 1.93 -6.35
CA ALA A 113 1.76 1.48 -5.27
C ALA A 113 0.40 2.23 -5.27
N THR A 114 0.40 3.56 -5.47
CA THR A 114 -0.84 4.35 -5.63
C THR A 114 -1.68 3.90 -6.84
N SER A 115 -1.01 3.49 -7.93
CA SER A 115 -1.70 2.99 -9.12
C SER A 115 -2.38 1.65 -8.87
N VAL A 116 -1.81 0.82 -7.98
CA VAL A 116 -2.35 -0.49 -7.60
C VAL A 116 -3.49 -0.35 -6.60
N ARG A 117 -3.40 0.59 -5.64
CA ARG A 117 -4.45 0.92 -4.66
C ARG A 117 -4.44 2.41 -4.33
N SER A 118 -5.61 3.03 -4.26
CA SER A 118 -5.79 4.44 -3.89
C SER A 118 -5.17 4.80 -2.53
N ASN A 119 -5.08 3.84 -1.60
CA ASN A 119 -4.41 3.99 -0.31
C ASN A 119 -2.94 4.42 -0.43
N GLY A 120 -2.28 4.18 -1.58
CA GLY A 120 -0.91 4.61 -1.82
C GLY A 120 -0.71 6.13 -1.81
N THR A 121 -1.78 6.92 -1.97
CA THR A 121 -1.73 8.39 -1.78
C THR A 121 -1.23 8.78 -0.38
N LEU A 122 -1.46 7.93 0.63
CA LEU A 122 -0.97 8.12 2.00
C LEU A 122 0.55 7.95 2.13
N ASN A 123 1.25 7.52 1.08
CA ASN A 123 2.71 7.42 1.07
C ASN A 123 3.39 8.77 0.75
N ALA A 124 2.69 9.73 0.14
CA ALA A 124 3.25 11.03 -0.23
C ALA A 124 3.86 11.83 0.95
N PRO A 125 3.25 11.84 2.16
CA PRO A 125 3.83 12.50 3.33
C PRO A 125 5.22 12.00 3.73
N PHE A 126 5.58 10.74 3.48
CA PHE A 126 6.92 10.22 3.80
C PHE A 126 8.02 10.90 2.97
N LEU A 127 7.74 11.23 1.70
CA LEU A 127 8.69 11.97 0.86
C LEU A 127 8.83 13.43 1.31
N ILE A 128 7.72 14.04 1.72
CA ILE A 128 7.71 15.43 2.22
C ILE A 128 8.46 15.49 3.55
N SER A 129 8.20 14.57 4.48
CA SER A 129 8.87 14.53 5.78
C SER A 129 10.37 14.28 5.63
N TYR A 130 10.77 13.44 4.66
CA TYR A 130 12.17 13.25 4.29
C TYR A 130 12.85 14.55 3.83
N GLY A 131 12.14 15.37 3.04
CA GLY A 131 12.57 16.72 2.66
C GLY A 131 12.77 17.64 3.86
N ILE A 132 11.82 17.64 4.81
CA ILE A 132 11.83 18.53 5.99
C ILE A 132 13.00 18.22 6.94
N HIS A 133 13.35 16.95 7.16
CA HIS A 133 14.36 16.53 8.14
C HIS A 133 15.82 16.73 7.69
N GLY A 134 16.10 17.81 6.97
CA GLY A 134 17.45 18.23 6.59
C GLY A 134 17.84 17.95 5.13
N ARG A 135 16.86 17.80 4.23
CA ARG A 135 17.10 17.60 2.79
C ARG A 135 16.43 18.70 1.96
N CYS A 136 16.60 18.66 0.65
CA CYS A 136 16.05 19.68 -0.23
C CYS A 136 14.55 19.44 -0.44
N LEU A 137 13.69 20.19 0.25
CA LEU A 137 12.24 20.18 0.08
C LEU A 137 11.83 20.38 -1.39
N PHE A 138 12.55 21.25 -2.10
CA PHE A 138 12.32 21.55 -3.52
C PHE A 138 12.41 20.29 -4.40
N MET A 139 13.27 19.33 -4.06
CA MET A 139 13.40 18.07 -4.81
C MET A 139 12.33 17.04 -4.43
N THR A 140 11.80 17.08 -3.21
CA THR A 140 10.87 16.06 -2.71
C THR A 140 9.40 16.38 -3.02
N ILE A 141 9.02 17.65 -3.11
CA ILE A 141 7.67 18.09 -3.53
C ILE A 141 7.26 17.50 -4.89
N PRO A 142 8.04 17.65 -5.98
CA PRO A 142 7.64 17.10 -7.28
C PRO A 142 7.52 15.58 -7.26
N LEU A 143 8.32 14.90 -6.43
CA LEU A 143 8.23 13.46 -6.24
C LEU A 143 7.00 13.05 -5.44
N ALA A 144 6.59 13.82 -4.44
CA ALA A 144 5.33 13.60 -3.73
C ALA A 144 4.13 13.81 -4.67
N LEU A 145 4.18 14.80 -5.57
CA LEU A 145 3.16 14.98 -6.61
C LEU A 145 3.14 13.81 -7.59
N LEU A 146 4.29 13.23 -7.94
CA LEU A 146 4.37 12.01 -8.74
C LEU A 146 3.67 10.82 -8.05
N VAL A 147 3.72 10.71 -6.72
CA VAL A 147 2.98 9.68 -5.97
C VAL A 147 1.46 9.89 -6.03
N LEU A 148 1.00 11.14 -6.08
CA LEU A 148 -0.42 11.49 -6.18
C LEU A 148 -0.97 11.42 -7.61
N LEU A 149 -0.09 11.51 -8.61
CA LEU A 149 -0.45 11.57 -10.03
C LEU A 149 -1.37 10.42 -10.49
N PRO A 150 -1.13 9.14 -10.17
CA PRO A 150 -1.99 8.05 -10.64
C PRO A 150 -3.44 8.18 -10.17
N MET A 151 -3.66 8.65 -8.93
CA MET A 151 -5.01 8.90 -8.42
C MET A 151 -5.68 10.04 -9.19
N GLY A 152 -4.97 11.13 -9.46
CA GLY A 152 -5.47 12.23 -10.28
C GLY A 152 -5.84 11.80 -11.70
N LEU A 153 -4.99 10.99 -12.34
CA LEU A 153 -5.25 10.43 -13.67
C LEU A 153 -6.47 9.51 -13.68
N HIS A 154 -6.61 8.65 -12.66
CA HIS A 154 -7.76 7.76 -12.53
C HIS A 154 -9.07 8.55 -12.35
N LEU A 155 -9.07 9.58 -11.51
CA LEU A 155 -10.24 10.46 -11.32
C LEU A 155 -10.61 11.21 -12.61
N ASN A 156 -9.63 11.70 -13.35
CA ASN A 156 -9.87 12.37 -14.63
C ASN A 156 -10.42 11.41 -15.69
N TYR A 157 -9.85 10.21 -15.80
CA TYR A 157 -10.34 9.16 -16.68
C TYR A 157 -11.79 8.80 -16.35
N ALA A 158 -12.10 8.55 -15.08
CA ALA A 158 -13.46 8.26 -14.63
C ALA A 158 -14.43 9.41 -14.95
N ARG A 159 -14.01 10.66 -14.78
CA ARG A 159 -14.82 11.83 -15.17
C ARG A 159 -15.12 11.84 -16.67
N SER A 160 -14.12 11.60 -17.52
CA SER A 160 -14.31 11.57 -18.98
C SER A 160 -15.27 10.46 -19.44
N LEU A 161 -15.25 9.32 -18.74
CA LEU A 161 -16.10 8.17 -19.06
C LEU A 161 -17.56 8.38 -18.62
N TYR A 162 -17.78 8.96 -17.44
CA TYR A 162 -19.11 9.03 -16.83
C TYR A 162 -19.83 10.37 -16.99
N CYS A 163 -19.15 11.45 -17.44
CA CYS A 163 -19.74 12.79 -17.50
C CYS A 163 -20.01 13.31 -18.92
N SER A 164 -19.91 12.48 -19.97
CA SER A 164 -20.07 12.96 -21.36
C SER A 164 -21.52 13.02 -21.86
N ASP A 165 -22.46 12.14 -21.42
CA ASP A 165 -23.76 11.99 -22.12
C ASP A 165 -24.99 11.64 -21.25
N SER A 166 -24.97 11.79 -19.92
CA SER A 166 -26.13 11.37 -19.09
C SER A 166 -27.17 12.49 -18.86
N LEU A 167 -28.43 12.21 -19.22
CA LEU A 167 -29.63 12.99 -18.83
C LEU A 167 -29.74 13.22 -17.32
N ASP A 168 -29.20 12.30 -16.52
CA ASP A 168 -29.02 12.44 -15.08
C ASP A 168 -27.56 12.81 -14.77
N SER A 169 -27.25 14.10 -14.79
CA SER A 169 -25.94 14.61 -14.38
C SER A 169 -25.66 14.22 -12.93
N ARG A 170 -24.57 13.48 -12.73
CA ARG A 170 -24.16 13.04 -11.39
C ARG A 170 -23.46 14.19 -10.65
N PRO A 171 -23.57 14.31 -9.31
CA PRO A 171 -23.03 15.46 -8.57
C PRO A 171 -21.54 15.74 -8.76
N TRP A 172 -20.72 14.70 -8.95
CA TRP A 172 -19.28 14.85 -9.20
C TRP A 172 -18.94 15.37 -10.60
N CYS A 173 -19.88 15.30 -11.56
CA CYS A 173 -19.72 15.90 -12.88
C CYS A 173 -19.88 17.44 -12.84
N GLU A 174 -20.67 17.94 -11.90
CA GLU A 174 -20.92 19.36 -11.64
C GLU A 174 -19.87 20.01 -10.72
N GLY A 175 -18.83 19.26 -10.32
CA GLY A 175 -17.77 19.74 -9.44
C GLY A 175 -18.06 19.62 -7.94
N ARG A 176 -19.17 18.99 -7.54
CA ARG A 176 -19.45 18.68 -6.12
C ARG A 176 -18.70 17.42 -5.70
N GLY A 177 -17.41 17.59 -5.40
CA GLY A 177 -16.52 16.51 -4.98
C GLY A 177 -15.99 15.67 -6.14
N ASN A 178 -15.48 14.48 -5.84
CA ASN A 178 -14.96 13.54 -6.83
C ASN A 178 -15.74 12.22 -6.78
N ILE A 179 -15.71 11.47 -7.89
CA ILE A 179 -16.43 10.20 -8.05
C ILE A 179 -16.08 9.17 -6.97
N TYR A 180 -14.81 9.09 -6.57
CA TYR A 180 -14.35 8.12 -5.60
C TYR A 180 -14.94 8.39 -4.22
N SER A 181 -14.85 9.64 -3.73
CA SER A 181 -15.43 10.07 -2.46
C SER A 181 -16.96 9.96 -2.47
N PHE A 182 -17.61 10.23 -3.61
CA PHE A 182 -19.06 10.00 -3.75
C PHE A 182 -19.40 8.52 -3.56
N ILE A 183 -18.73 7.62 -4.29
CA ILE A 183 -19.02 6.18 -4.22
C ILE A 183 -18.76 5.65 -2.80
N GLN A 184 -17.65 6.06 -2.20
CA GLN A 184 -17.31 5.69 -0.82
C GLN A 184 -18.41 6.06 0.16
N LYS A 185 -18.98 7.27 0.03
CA LYS A 185 -20.05 7.73 0.91
C LYS A 185 -21.39 7.06 0.61
N GLU A 186 -21.81 7.06 -0.65
CA GLU A 186 -23.16 6.63 -1.05
C GLU A 186 -23.34 5.11 -0.96
N TYR A 187 -22.35 4.34 -1.42
CA TYR A 187 -22.50 2.88 -1.56
C TYR A 187 -21.74 2.09 -0.51
N TRP A 188 -20.65 2.64 0.01
CA TRP A 188 -19.83 1.94 1.01
C TRP A 188 -20.03 2.47 2.42
N HIS A 189 -20.84 3.53 2.60
CA HIS A 189 -21.09 4.16 3.90
C HIS A 189 -19.79 4.50 4.64
N VAL A 190 -18.78 4.94 3.88
CA VAL A 190 -17.49 5.36 4.42
C VAL A 190 -17.58 6.84 4.77
N GLY A 191 -17.87 7.09 6.04
CA GLY A 191 -17.92 8.42 6.64
C GLY A 191 -17.21 8.46 8.00
N LEU A 192 -17.16 9.64 8.60
CA LEU A 192 -16.61 9.81 9.95
C LEU A 192 -17.52 9.05 10.94
N LEU A 193 -16.95 8.02 11.58
CA LEU A 193 -17.61 7.15 12.55
C LEU A 193 -18.77 6.27 12.03
N GLU A 194 -19.06 6.28 10.73
CA GLU A 194 -20.19 5.55 10.14
C GLU A 194 -20.05 4.01 10.28
N TYR A 195 -18.81 3.52 10.43
CA TYR A 195 -18.52 2.12 10.73
C TYR A 195 -18.85 1.71 12.18
N TYR A 196 -18.92 2.65 13.14
CA TYR A 196 -19.08 2.35 14.56
C TYR A 196 -20.55 2.21 14.95
N THR A 197 -21.23 1.22 14.35
CA THR A 197 -22.61 0.86 14.69
C THR A 197 -22.64 -0.33 15.65
N PRO A 198 -23.69 -0.47 16.49
CA PRO A 198 -23.84 -1.64 17.38
C PRO A 198 -23.81 -2.97 16.62
N ASN A 199 -24.29 -3.00 15.37
CA ASN A 199 -24.27 -4.18 14.52
C ASN A 199 -22.85 -4.67 14.19
N ASN A 200 -21.85 -3.79 14.25
CA ASN A 200 -20.45 -4.12 13.99
C ASN A 200 -19.67 -4.54 15.25
N ILE A 201 -20.29 -4.53 16.44
CA ILE A 201 -19.65 -4.99 17.69
C ILE A 201 -19.02 -6.39 17.55
N PRO A 202 -19.67 -7.39 16.94
CA PRO A 202 -19.05 -8.70 16.74
C PRO A 202 -17.73 -8.64 15.98
N ASN A 203 -17.62 -7.79 14.95
CA ASN A 203 -16.38 -7.62 14.18
C ASN A 203 -15.25 -7.02 15.04
N PHE A 204 -15.58 -6.06 15.92
CA PHE A 204 -14.60 -5.52 16.87
C PHE A 204 -14.14 -6.57 17.86
N LEU A 205 -15.05 -7.38 18.41
CA LEU A 205 -14.70 -8.48 19.32
C LEU A 205 -13.76 -9.49 18.66
N LEU A 206 -14.01 -9.84 17.39
CA LEU A 206 -13.12 -10.69 16.60
C LEU A 206 -11.74 -10.07 16.38
N ALA A 207 -11.66 -8.74 16.27
CA ALA A 207 -10.39 -8.03 16.07
C ALA A 207 -9.58 -7.84 17.36
N ILE A 208 -10.20 -7.91 18.56
CA ILE A 208 -9.56 -7.65 19.86
C ILE A 208 -8.19 -8.35 19.99
N PRO A 209 -8.04 -9.66 19.75
CA PRO A 209 -6.76 -10.33 19.96
C PRO A 209 -5.63 -9.71 19.14
N SER A 210 -5.90 -9.41 17.87
CA SER A 210 -4.91 -8.78 16.98
C SER A 210 -4.58 -7.35 17.40
N MET A 211 -5.60 -6.57 17.79
CA MET A 211 -5.43 -5.20 18.27
C MET A 211 -4.67 -5.16 19.61
N SER A 212 -4.95 -6.08 20.53
CA SER A 212 -4.24 -6.18 21.80
C SER A 212 -2.76 -6.46 21.60
N ILE A 213 -2.40 -7.39 20.70
CA ILE A 213 -0.99 -7.68 20.38
C ILE A 213 -0.32 -6.42 19.80
N ALA A 214 -0.97 -5.75 18.85
CA ALA A 214 -0.43 -4.53 18.26
C ALA A 214 -0.24 -3.41 19.31
N ILE A 215 -1.21 -3.20 20.19
CA ILE A 215 -1.13 -2.20 21.27
C ILE A 215 0.02 -2.54 22.23
N ILE A 216 0.13 -3.79 22.66
CA ILE A 216 1.23 -4.23 23.55
C ILE A 216 2.58 -4.00 22.86
N ALA A 217 2.71 -4.35 21.59
CA ALA A 217 3.94 -4.15 20.81
C ALA A 217 4.31 -2.66 20.72
N VAL A 218 3.33 -1.78 20.44
CA VAL A 218 3.55 -0.33 20.39
C VAL A 218 3.96 0.20 21.76
N VAL A 219 3.26 -0.18 22.84
CA VAL A 219 3.59 0.28 24.20
C VAL A 219 4.98 -0.18 24.63
N GLN A 220 5.36 -1.42 24.32
CA GLN A 220 6.71 -1.92 24.59
C GLN A 220 7.76 -1.21 23.74
N GLY A 221 7.47 -0.95 22.46
CA GLY A 221 8.34 -0.20 21.56
C GLY A 221 8.60 1.23 22.06
N LEU A 222 7.54 1.93 22.50
CA LEU A 222 7.64 3.29 23.05
C LEU A 222 8.42 3.36 24.36
N ARG A 223 8.40 2.32 25.20
CA ARG A 223 9.20 2.25 26.43
C ARG A 223 10.69 2.02 26.17
N THR A 224 11.07 1.64 24.96
CA THR A 224 12.45 1.28 24.58
C THR A 224 13.19 2.45 23.89
N TYR A 225 12.45 3.48 23.44
CA TYR A 225 12.98 4.77 22.98
C TYR A 225 13.17 5.73 24.14
#